data_AF-A0ABD0QE90-F1
#
_entry.id   AF-A0ABD0QE90-F1
#
_cell.length_a   1.000
_cell.length_b   1.000
_cell.length_c   1.000
_cell.angle_alpha   90.00
_cell.angle_beta   90.00
_cell.angle_gamma   90.00
#
_symmetry.space_group_name_H-M   'P 1'
#
loop_
_entity.id
_entity.type
_entity.pdbx_description
1 polymer ?
#
loop_
_entity_poly.entity_id
_entity_poly.type
_entity_poly.pdbx_seq_one_letter_code
_entity_poly.pdbx_strand_id
1 'polypeptide(L)' 'VQSLYPIVYCSDGFCELTGYARAELMQKSCACHFLLMAQIQGALDERREFKTELVFYKKG' A
#
# COMPACT_ATOMS: atom_id res chain seq x y z
N VAL A 1 -3.07 0.21 17.65
CA VAL A 1 -3.47 1.52 17.09
C VAL A 1 -4.33 1.25 15.87
N GLN A 2 -5.52 1.83 15.75
CA GLN A 2 -6.30 1.68 14.51
C GLN A 2 -5.55 2.37 13.38
N SER A 3 -5.37 1.68 12.25
CA SER A 3 -4.75 2.25 11.06
C SER A 3 -5.61 3.38 10.53
N LEU A 4 -5.06 4.59 10.38
CA LEU A 4 -5.84 5.76 9.97
C LEU A 4 -6.47 5.63 8.57
N TYR A 5 -6.01 4.70 7.74
CA TYR A 5 -6.57 4.40 6.43
C TYR A 5 -6.37 2.92 6.13
N PRO A 6 -7.34 2.04 6.43
CA PRO A 6 -7.14 0.59 6.32
C PRO A 6 -7.05 0.15 4.86
N ILE A 7 -6.22 -0.86 4.60
CA ILE A 7 -6.29 -1.60 3.34
C ILE A 7 -7.53 -2.48 3.38
N VAL A 8 -8.48 -2.25 2.49
CA VAL A 8 -9.73 -3.04 2.38
C VAL A 8 -9.70 -4.07 1.26
N TYR A 9 -8.68 -3.99 0.39
CA TYR A 9 -8.47 -4.93 -0.71
C TYR A 9 -6.98 -5.04 -1.05
N CYS A 10 -6.51 -6.25 -1.34
CA CYS A 10 -5.22 -6.50 -1.96
C CYS A 10 -5.26 -7.75 -2.87
N SER A 11 -4.58 -7.66 -4.01
CA SER A 11 -4.41 -8.80 -4.92
C SER A 11 -3.38 -9.80 -4.38
N ASP A 12 -3.37 -11.01 -4.91
CA ASP A 12 -2.34 -12.01 -4.59
C ASP A 12 -0.94 -11.53 -5.00
N GLY A 13 -0.82 -10.91 -6.17
CA GLY A 13 0.45 -10.31 -6.62
C GLY A 13 0.98 -9.23 -5.68
N PHE A 14 0.11 -8.47 -4.99
CA PHE A 14 0.55 -7.54 -3.95
C PHE A 14 1.03 -8.25 -2.68
N CYS A 15 0.41 -9.37 -2.32
CA CYS A 15 0.90 -10.20 -1.20
C CYS A 15 2.31 -10.74 -1.52
N GLU A 16 2.51 -11.28 -2.71
CA GLU A 16 3.81 -11.79 -3.18
C GLU A 16 4.87 -10.69 -3.23
N LEU A 17 4.54 -9.52 -3.77
CA LEU A 17 5.45 -8.37 -3.87
C LEU A 17 5.95 -7.91 -2.50
N THR A 18 5.07 -7.90 -1.51
CA THR A 18 5.36 -7.33 -0.18
C THR A 18 5.88 -8.36 0.80
N GLY A 19 5.68 -9.65 0.52
CA GLY A 19 6.03 -10.76 1.41
C GLY A 19 5.08 -10.93 2.61
N TYR A 20 4.05 -10.09 2.73
CA TYR A 20 3.07 -10.18 3.81
C TYR A 20 1.90 -11.10 3.42
N ALA A 21 1.39 -11.84 4.42
CA ALA A 21 0.12 -12.51 4.24
C ALA A 21 -1.02 -11.47 4.12
N ARG A 22 -2.06 -11.81 3.37
CA ARG A 22 -3.25 -10.97 3.21
C ARG A 22 -3.82 -10.49 4.55
N ALA A 23 -3.91 -11.38 5.54
CA ALA A 23 -4.42 -11.04 6.87
C ALA A 23 -3.59 -9.95 7.56
N GLU A 24 -2.27 -9.95 7.38
CA GLU A 24 -1.39 -8.91 7.91
C GLU A 24 -1.56 -7.59 7.16
N LEU A 25 -1.71 -7.64 5.83
CA LEU A 25 -1.95 -6.47 4.99
C LEU A 25 -3.26 -5.75 5.37
N MET A 26 -4.34 -6.49 5.63
CA MET A 26 -5.62 -5.88 6.02
C MET A 26 -5.55 -5.10 7.35
N GLN A 27 -4.51 -5.35 8.18
CA GLN A 27 -4.27 -4.62 9.43
C GLN A 27 -3.31 -3.43 9.26
N LYS A 28 -2.75 -3.22 8.06
CA LYS A 28 -1.81 -2.14 7.75
C LYS A 28 -2.52 -0.92 7.14
N SER A 29 -1.79 0.20 7.11
CA SER A 29 -2.24 1.43 6.45
C SER A 29 -2.02 1.38 4.95
N CYS A 30 -3.01 1.82 4.18
CA CYS A 30 -2.92 1.98 2.73
C CYS A 30 -1.94 3.09 2.32
N ALA A 31 -1.50 3.93 3.26
CA ALA A 31 -0.37 4.84 3.06
C ALA A 31 0.93 4.09 2.69
N CYS A 32 0.99 2.77 2.95
CA CYS A 32 2.04 1.88 2.46
C CYS A 32 3.46 2.44 2.71
N HIS A 33 3.73 2.92 3.93
CA HIS A 33 5.03 3.50 4.31
C HIS A 33 6.22 2.55 4.03
N PHE A 34 5.96 1.24 4.01
CA PHE A 34 6.93 0.20 3.70
C PHE A 34 7.30 0.10 2.20
N LEU A 35 6.53 0.73 1.30
CA LEU A 35 6.78 0.79 -0.15
C LEU A 35 7.28 2.17 -0.63
N LEU A 36 7.49 3.12 0.29
CA LEU A 36 8.04 4.47 0.01
C LEU A 36 7.24 5.28 -1.04
N MET A 37 6.00 5.68 -0.72
CA MET A 37 5.13 6.40 -1.66
C MET A 37 4.56 7.70 -1.06
N ALA A 38 5.34 8.78 -1.11
CA ALA A 38 4.90 10.12 -0.69
C ALA A 38 3.62 10.60 -1.41
N GLN A 39 3.37 10.11 -2.63
CA GLN A 39 2.19 10.47 -3.43
C GLN A 39 0.88 9.96 -2.83
N ILE A 40 0.90 8.78 -2.22
CA ILE A 40 -0.31 8.21 -1.59
C ILE A 40 -0.71 9.07 -0.40
N GLN A 41 0.26 9.53 0.40
CA GLN A 41 -0.02 10.38 1.56
C GLN A 41 -0.71 11.68 1.15
N GLY A 42 -0.23 12.37 0.11
CA GLY A 42 -0.89 13.59 -0.39
C GLY A 42 -2.33 13.35 -0.84
N ALA A 43 -2.60 12.23 -1.52
CA ALA A 43 -3.96 11.88 -1.92
C ALA A 43 -4.88 11.58 -0.72
N LEU A 44 -4.35 10.94 0.33
CA LEU A 44 -5.08 10.69 1.57
C LEU A 44 -5.40 12.00 2.30
N ASP A 45 -4.45 12.92 2.38
CA ASP A 45 -4.62 14.22 3.02
C ASP A 45 -5.68 15.06 2.29
N GLU A 46 -5.66 15.04 0.95
CA GLU A 46 -6.64 15.71 0.09
C GLU A 46 -7.98 14.97 -0.03
N ARG A 47 -8.08 13.74 0.51
CA ARG A 47 -9.25 12.86 0.42
C ARG A 47 -9.76 12.69 -1.02
N ARG A 48 -8.81 12.48 -1.95
CA ARG A 48 -9.09 12.32 -3.38
C ARG A 48 -8.83 10.88 -3.82
N GLU A 49 -9.54 10.46 -4.87
CA GLU A 49 -9.19 9.23 -5.56
C GLU A 49 -7.81 9.37 -6.22
N PHE A 50 -6.98 8.34 -6.09
CA PHE A 50 -5.65 8.29 -6.64
C PHE A 50 -5.33 6.89 -7.16
N LYS A 51 -4.84 6.85 -8.40
CA LYS A 51 -4.35 5.64 -9.06
C LYS A 51 -2.96 5.95 -9.61
N THR A 52 -2.04 5.03 -9.40
CA THR A 52 -0.68 5.11 -9.93
C THR A 52 -0.18 3.71 -10.25
N GLU A 53 0.92 3.63 -10.98
CA GLU A 53 1.61 2.39 -11.32
C GLU A 53 3.02 2.43 -10.76
N LEU A 54 3.47 1.32 -10.19
CA LEU A 54 4.82 1.16 -9.68
C LEU A 54 5.53 0.04 -10.43
N VAL A 55 6.76 0.32 -10.85
CA VAL A 55 7.62 -0.66 -11.50
C VAL A 55 8.77 -0.97 -10.56
N PHE A 56 8.84 -2.22 -10.09
CA PHE A 56 9.94 -2.71 -9.26
C PHE A 56 10.94 -3.46 -10.14
N TYR A 57 12.22 -3.10 -10.01
CA TYR A 57 13.30 -3.82 -10.68
C TYR A 57 13.99 -4.73 -9.68
N LYS A 58 14.20 -6.00 -10.06
CA LYS A 58 15.04 -6.91 -9.29
C LYS A 58 16.48 -6.44 -9.44
N LYS A 59 17.14 -6.13 -8.32
CA LYS A 59 18.58 -5.83 -8.34
C LYS A 59 19.32 -7.11 -8.76
N GLY A 60 19.96 -7.07 -9.92
CA GLY A 60 20.79 -8.15 -10.45
C GLY A 60 22.07 -8.34 -9.65
#